data_AF-A0A4S3J2S9-F1
#
_entry.id   AF-A0A4S3J2S9-F1
#
_cell.length_a   1.000
_cell.length_b   1.000
_cell.length_c   1.000
_cell.angle_alpha   90.00
_cell.angle_beta   90.00
_cell.angle_gamma   90.00
#
_symmetry.space_group_name_H-M   'P 1'
#
loop_
_entity.id
_entity.type
_entity.pdbx_description
1 polymer ?
#
loop_
_entity_poly.entity_id
_entity_poly.type
_entity_poly.pdbx_seq_one_letter_code
_entity_poly.pdbx_strand_id
1 'polypeptide(L)'
;MSDKQENPIEKVAESTTAAPAPVPEAHPDQNQEESAQKETTPLAATTEPPAVEAAAPETSEPGPASTEEQKDEKPAANKPAYLANNPSLGQFFDRLPSILSTTSHGEMWGVPLKDANDVPTVNVLIKFLRANEGNVKLAEEQLTKALQWRKQTNPTALADSGRFSASKFAGLGYLTTYTEADGKETVVTWNIYGAVKSIDDTFGNMDEFVQWRVALMELAVQELKMAQATSVIEYDGEDPYQMVQVHDYLNLSFLRLNPNLRAATKKTIDVFSTAYPELLREKFFVNVPAIMGWMFAAMKVFLSKNTTRKFHPISNGANLAREFSPAVKDKLPKAYGGSGPALLASARTVAVEENPPAPATPDAGKEAADETPKKAPAPNAKPAKAGEETTEKPTKADTAVTTQEAPAAAAEAK
;
A
#
# COMPACT_ATOMS: atom_id res chain seq x y z
N MET A 1 -28.82 59.94 -24.81
CA MET A 1 -28.21 61.28 -25.01
C MET A 1 -26.86 61.20 -24.31
N SER A 2 -25.83 60.71 -25.00
CA SER A 2 -25.04 61.48 -25.97
C SER A 2 -24.24 62.55 -25.26
N ASP A 3 -22.97 62.28 -24.97
CA ASP A 3 -21.97 62.78 -25.92
C ASP A 3 -20.74 61.88 -26.01
N LYS A 4 -20.02 62.01 -27.12
CA LYS A 4 -18.90 61.15 -27.53
C LYS A 4 -17.76 62.08 -27.95
N GLN A 5 -16.60 62.01 -27.29
CA GLN A 5 -15.43 62.77 -27.74
C GLN A 5 -14.17 61.90 -27.79
N GLU A 6 -13.45 62.04 -28.89
CA GLU A 6 -12.36 61.17 -29.31
C GLU A 6 -11.00 61.73 -28.84
N ASN A 7 -10.09 60.79 -28.53
CA ASN A 7 -8.64 60.79 -28.75
C ASN A 7 -7.89 62.10 -29.07
N PRO A 8 -6.61 62.19 -28.64
CA PRO A 8 -5.59 61.87 -29.64
C PRO A 8 -4.49 60.89 -29.20
N ILE A 9 -3.94 60.26 -30.23
CA ILE A 9 -2.82 59.32 -30.26
C ILE A 9 -1.51 60.06 -29.97
N GLU A 10 -0.61 59.44 -29.20
CA GLU A 10 0.83 59.72 -29.28
C GLU A 10 1.58 58.46 -29.72
N LYS A 11 2.55 58.61 -30.64
CA LYS A 11 3.17 57.51 -31.40
C LYS A 11 4.66 57.79 -31.64
N VAL A 12 5.54 57.06 -30.95
CA VAL A 12 6.98 56.92 -31.26
C VAL A 12 7.37 55.48 -30.93
N ALA A 13 7.46 54.60 -31.94
CA ALA A 13 8.71 54.09 -32.54
C ALA A 13 9.56 53.26 -31.55
N GLU A 14 9.47 51.93 -31.61
CA GLU A 14 10.32 51.06 -32.44
C GLU A 14 11.78 50.95 -31.96
N SER A 15 12.11 49.82 -31.35
CA SER A 15 13.45 49.23 -31.45
C SER A 15 13.34 47.71 -31.60
N THR A 16 13.44 47.28 -32.85
CA THR A 16 13.72 45.91 -33.27
C THR A 16 15.04 45.42 -32.65
N THR A 17 15.17 44.14 -32.29
CA THR A 17 16.28 43.24 -32.74
C THR A 17 16.15 41.80 -32.21
N ALA A 18 16.18 40.85 -33.15
CA ALA A 18 16.59 39.45 -33.09
C ALA A 18 16.11 38.51 -31.95
N ALA A 19 15.29 37.53 -32.35
CA ALA A 19 15.42 36.16 -31.87
C ALA A 19 16.55 35.42 -32.63
N PRO A 20 17.23 34.44 -32.01
CA PRO A 20 17.94 33.39 -32.73
C PRO A 20 17.09 32.12 -32.85
N ALA A 21 17.00 31.59 -34.09
CA ALA A 21 16.41 30.29 -34.41
C ALA A 21 17.46 29.16 -34.20
N PRO A 22 17.15 27.87 -34.44
CA PRO A 22 17.85 26.74 -33.82
C PRO A 22 19.23 26.44 -34.43
N VAL A 23 20.05 25.71 -33.65
CA VAL A 23 21.37 25.17 -34.03
C VAL A 23 21.30 23.63 -33.89
N PRO A 24 21.91 22.84 -34.79
CA PRO A 24 21.24 21.65 -35.34
C PRO A 24 21.66 20.30 -34.73
N GLU A 25 20.90 19.27 -35.08
CA GLU A 25 21.32 17.87 -35.00
C GLU A 25 22.57 17.62 -35.86
N ALA A 26 23.48 16.78 -35.35
CA ALA A 26 24.61 16.27 -36.10
C ALA A 26 24.76 14.76 -35.86
N HIS A 27 24.19 13.97 -36.75
CA HIS A 27 24.69 12.62 -37.03
C HIS A 27 25.97 12.73 -37.88
N PRO A 28 27.00 11.91 -37.62
CA PRO A 28 27.97 11.51 -38.63
C PRO A 28 27.56 10.18 -39.29
N ASP A 29 27.85 10.12 -40.59
CA ASP A 29 27.52 9.12 -41.59
C ASP A 29 27.48 7.62 -41.25
N GLN A 30 26.57 6.95 -41.96
CA GLN A 30 26.77 5.57 -42.39
C GLN A 30 27.88 5.52 -43.45
N ASN A 31 28.76 4.53 -43.38
CA ASN A 31 29.30 3.97 -44.62
C ASN A 31 28.91 2.49 -44.69
N GLN A 32 27.95 2.18 -45.57
CA GLN A 32 27.74 0.81 -46.02
C GLN A 32 28.79 0.51 -47.09
N GLU A 33 29.37 -0.68 -47.06
CA GLU A 33 29.71 -1.33 -48.31
C GLU A 33 29.27 -2.80 -48.24
N GLU A 34 28.52 -3.19 -49.25
CA GLU A 34 27.75 -4.43 -49.36
C GLU A 34 28.51 -5.40 -50.27
N SER A 35 28.63 -6.68 -49.88
CA SER A 35 28.85 -7.74 -50.86
C SER A 35 28.41 -9.13 -50.37
N ALA A 36 27.25 -9.52 -50.88
CA ALA A 36 26.93 -10.85 -51.42
C ALA A 36 27.27 -12.13 -50.61
N GLN A 37 26.18 -12.75 -50.18
CA GLN A 37 25.97 -14.19 -49.96
C GLN A 37 26.81 -15.14 -50.83
N LYS A 38 27.15 -16.31 -50.25
CA LYS A 38 26.84 -17.59 -50.91
C LYS A 38 26.52 -18.70 -49.92
N GLU A 39 25.55 -19.54 -50.29
CA GLU A 39 25.07 -20.69 -49.52
C GLU A 39 26.11 -21.83 -49.46
N THR A 40 26.08 -22.63 -48.38
CA THR A 40 25.92 -24.10 -48.47
C THR A 40 25.52 -24.71 -47.12
N THR A 41 24.33 -25.30 -47.07
CA THR A 41 23.99 -26.50 -46.27
C THR A 41 23.78 -27.65 -47.27
N PRO A 42 23.57 -28.94 -46.88
CA PRO A 42 23.54 -29.53 -45.54
C PRO A 42 24.44 -30.77 -45.39
N LEU A 43 24.53 -31.35 -44.18
CA LEU A 43 24.48 -32.82 -44.05
C LEU A 43 23.92 -33.26 -42.70
N ALA A 44 22.95 -34.18 -42.74
CA ALA A 44 22.50 -34.96 -41.61
C ALA A 44 22.86 -36.43 -41.83
N ALA A 45 23.15 -37.17 -40.76
CA ALA A 45 23.21 -38.63 -40.79
C ALA A 45 22.76 -39.19 -39.42
N THR A 46 21.66 -39.94 -39.46
CA THR A 46 21.04 -40.66 -38.32
C THR A 46 21.58 -42.09 -38.27
N THR A 47 21.70 -42.70 -37.09
CA THR A 47 21.41 -44.14 -36.88
C THR A 47 21.14 -44.47 -35.40
N GLU A 48 20.20 -45.37 -35.16
CA GLU A 48 19.70 -45.86 -33.86
C GLU A 48 20.40 -47.17 -33.36
N PRO A 49 20.12 -47.67 -32.14
CA PRO A 49 20.77 -48.84 -31.52
C PRO A 49 20.11 -50.20 -31.89
N PRO A 50 20.75 -51.36 -31.57
CA PRO A 50 20.50 -52.12 -30.31
C PRO A 50 21.83 -52.70 -29.72
N ALA A 51 21.96 -53.70 -28.82
CA ALA A 51 21.07 -54.68 -28.16
C ALA A 51 21.63 -55.05 -26.74
N VAL A 52 20.82 -55.32 -25.69
CA VAL A 52 20.21 -56.59 -25.20
C VAL A 52 21.17 -57.70 -24.70
N GLU A 53 21.19 -57.90 -23.38
CA GLU A 53 21.24 -59.19 -22.63
C GLU A 53 20.70 -58.87 -21.21
N ALA A 54 19.60 -59.41 -20.66
CA ALA A 54 19.12 -60.79 -20.49
C ALA A 54 20.06 -61.62 -19.57
N ALA A 55 19.60 -62.37 -18.55
CA ALA A 55 18.24 -62.84 -18.24
C ALA A 55 17.94 -62.96 -16.72
N ALA A 56 16.66 -63.10 -16.39
CA ALA A 56 16.12 -63.64 -15.13
C ALA A 56 15.64 -65.10 -15.39
N PRO A 57 14.69 -65.71 -14.63
CA PRO A 57 14.35 -65.68 -13.20
C PRO A 57 14.37 -67.11 -12.59
N GLU A 58 14.02 -67.28 -11.30
CA GLU A 58 13.29 -68.49 -10.83
C GLU A 58 12.32 -68.15 -9.67
N THR A 59 11.31 -69.01 -9.47
CA THR A 59 10.06 -68.71 -8.76
C THR A 59 9.60 -69.90 -7.90
N SER A 60 9.16 -69.71 -6.64
CA SER A 60 8.13 -70.55 -5.98
C SER A 60 7.77 -70.12 -4.53
N GLU A 61 6.55 -69.58 -4.36
CA GLU A 61 5.46 -69.95 -3.41
C GLU A 61 5.73 -70.37 -1.91
N PRO A 62 4.70 -70.57 -1.04
CA PRO A 62 4.00 -69.49 -0.32
C PRO A 62 3.83 -69.73 1.21
N GLY A 63 3.40 -68.72 1.98
CA GLY A 63 3.07 -68.91 3.43
C GLY A 63 2.54 -67.65 4.13
N PRO A 64 1.75 -67.76 5.22
CA PRO A 64 0.57 -66.91 5.35
C PRO A 64 0.56 -65.88 6.51
N ALA A 65 -0.36 -64.92 6.36
CA ALA A 65 -1.13 -64.20 7.39
C ALA A 65 -0.39 -63.41 8.49
N SER A 66 -0.62 -62.09 8.49
CA SER A 66 -0.94 -61.34 9.71
C SER A 66 -1.88 -60.18 9.35
N THR A 67 -3.12 -60.28 9.81
CA THR A 67 -4.14 -59.24 9.68
C THR A 67 -3.97 -58.28 10.84
N GLU A 68 -3.38 -57.10 10.61
CA GLU A 68 -3.49 -56.00 11.58
C GLU A 68 -4.75 -55.19 11.27
N GLU A 69 -5.63 -55.13 12.27
CA GLU A 69 -6.95 -54.53 12.17
C GLU A 69 -6.84 -53.01 11.97
N GLN A 70 -7.24 -52.52 10.79
CA GLN A 70 -7.55 -51.11 10.63
C GLN A 70 -8.73 -50.77 11.53
N LYS A 71 -8.42 -50.07 12.62
CA LYS A 71 -9.40 -49.46 13.51
C LYS A 71 -10.15 -48.38 12.73
N ASP A 72 -11.29 -48.73 12.17
CA ASP A 72 -12.20 -47.83 11.44
C ASP A 72 -12.63 -46.65 12.33
N GLU A 73 -11.90 -45.55 12.24
CA GLU A 73 -12.27 -44.29 12.86
C GLU A 73 -13.34 -43.60 12.01
N LYS A 74 -14.59 -43.96 12.32
CA LYS A 74 -15.85 -43.43 11.76
C LYS A 74 -15.72 -41.98 11.27
N PRO A 75 -15.92 -41.69 9.97
CA PRO A 75 -15.66 -40.36 9.43
C PRO A 75 -16.57 -39.30 10.05
N ALA A 76 -16.00 -38.13 10.32
CA ALA A 76 -16.70 -36.94 10.81
C ALA A 76 -17.60 -36.36 9.71
N ALA A 77 -18.77 -36.98 9.52
CA ALA A 77 -19.76 -36.56 8.55
C ALA A 77 -20.26 -35.11 8.82
N ASN A 78 -20.38 -34.32 7.75
CA ASN A 78 -20.88 -32.95 7.70
C ASN A 78 -19.97 -31.81 8.21
N LYS A 79 -18.63 -31.96 8.20
CA LYS A 79 -17.75 -30.77 8.22
C LYS A 79 -17.68 -30.15 6.80
N PRO A 80 -17.89 -28.82 6.62
CA PRO A 80 -17.73 -28.17 5.32
C PRO A 80 -16.33 -28.37 4.71
N ALA A 81 -16.25 -28.50 3.38
CA ALA A 81 -15.02 -28.84 2.68
C ALA A 81 -13.83 -27.92 3.00
N TYR A 82 -14.07 -26.60 3.11
CA TYR A 82 -13.05 -25.62 3.47
C TYR A 82 -12.44 -25.82 4.87
N LEU A 83 -13.16 -26.45 5.82
CA LEU A 83 -12.63 -26.81 7.14
C LEU A 83 -12.09 -28.24 7.22
N ALA A 84 -12.47 -29.11 6.27
CA ALA A 84 -11.94 -30.46 6.15
C ALA A 84 -10.55 -30.43 5.47
N ASN A 85 -10.42 -29.65 4.41
CA ASN A 85 -9.20 -29.51 3.62
C ASN A 85 -8.16 -28.57 4.26
N ASN A 86 -8.56 -27.75 5.24
CA ASN A 86 -7.66 -26.85 5.96
C ASN A 86 -7.77 -27.03 7.49
N PRO A 87 -6.95 -27.92 8.10
CA PRO A 87 -6.92 -28.12 9.55
C PRO A 87 -6.54 -26.85 10.33
N SER A 88 -5.62 -26.02 9.81
CA SER A 88 -5.20 -24.77 10.43
C SER A 88 -6.34 -23.75 10.55
N LEU A 89 -7.23 -23.68 9.55
CA LEU A 89 -8.42 -22.84 9.60
C LEU A 89 -9.38 -23.30 10.72
N GLY A 90 -9.56 -24.61 10.90
CA GLY A 90 -10.30 -25.17 12.03
C GLY A 90 -9.70 -24.76 13.38
N GLN A 91 -8.40 -24.97 13.56
CA GLN A 91 -7.68 -24.56 14.77
C GLN A 91 -7.75 -23.05 15.02
N PHE A 92 -7.81 -22.22 13.97
CA PHE A 92 -7.94 -20.78 14.11
C PHE A 92 -9.35 -20.36 14.55
N PHE A 93 -10.39 -21.04 14.06
CA PHE A 93 -11.75 -20.89 14.59
C PHE A 93 -11.86 -21.23 16.08
N ASP A 94 -11.14 -22.27 16.55
CA ASP A 94 -11.09 -22.61 17.98
C ASP A 94 -10.48 -21.48 18.85
N ARG A 95 -9.66 -20.59 18.27
CA ARG A 95 -9.10 -19.41 18.96
C ARG A 95 -10.03 -18.21 18.96
N LEU A 96 -10.90 -18.09 17.94
CA LEU A 96 -11.72 -16.89 17.71
C LEU A 96 -12.52 -16.41 18.95
N PRO A 97 -13.17 -17.28 19.76
CA PRO A 97 -13.86 -16.84 20.97
C PRO A 97 -12.93 -16.17 22.00
N SER A 98 -11.69 -16.66 22.14
CA SER A 98 -10.69 -16.08 23.04
C SER A 98 -10.21 -14.72 22.54
N ILE A 99 -9.99 -14.60 21.23
CA ILE A 99 -9.62 -13.33 20.57
C ILE A 99 -10.73 -12.29 20.81
N LEU A 100 -11.98 -12.62 20.49
CA LEU A 100 -13.13 -11.71 20.64
C LEU A 100 -13.35 -11.28 22.09
N SER A 101 -13.18 -12.17 23.05
CA SER A 101 -13.23 -11.86 24.49
C SER A 101 -12.11 -10.89 24.88
N THR A 102 -10.87 -11.20 24.51
CA THR A 102 -9.66 -10.43 24.85
C THR A 102 -9.68 -9.01 24.26
N THR A 103 -10.17 -8.85 23.03
CA THR A 103 -10.26 -7.54 22.39
C THR A 103 -11.53 -6.78 22.77
N SER A 104 -12.60 -7.50 23.13
CA SER A 104 -13.97 -6.96 23.26
C SER A 104 -14.37 -6.08 22.06
N HIS A 105 -14.02 -6.55 20.87
CA HIS A 105 -14.37 -5.97 19.57
C HIS A 105 -14.36 -7.08 18.51
N GLY A 106 -15.46 -7.23 17.78
CA GLY A 106 -15.70 -8.35 16.87
C GLY A 106 -16.13 -7.94 15.48
N GLU A 107 -15.58 -6.85 14.96
CA GLU A 107 -15.82 -6.36 13.60
C GLU A 107 -14.50 -6.30 12.84
N MET A 108 -14.49 -6.79 11.60
CA MET A 108 -13.37 -6.66 10.68
C MET A 108 -13.87 -6.42 9.26
N TRP A 109 -13.49 -5.29 8.65
CA TRP A 109 -13.79 -4.96 7.25
C TRP A 109 -15.30 -4.95 6.90
N GLY A 110 -16.13 -4.49 7.83
CA GLY A 110 -17.59 -4.52 7.75
C GLY A 110 -18.23 -5.84 8.17
N VAL A 111 -17.44 -6.86 8.52
CA VAL A 111 -17.92 -8.20 8.92
C VAL A 111 -17.99 -8.32 10.45
N PRO A 112 -19.19 -8.50 11.04
CA PRO A 112 -19.31 -8.98 12.42
C PRO A 112 -18.87 -10.44 12.47
N LEU A 113 -17.77 -10.72 13.18
CA LEU A 113 -17.16 -12.05 13.25
C LEU A 113 -18.00 -12.99 14.13
N LYS A 114 -18.38 -14.15 13.57
CA LYS A 114 -19.25 -15.15 14.22
C LYS A 114 -18.53 -16.50 14.34
N ASP A 115 -19.04 -17.52 13.69
CA ASP A 115 -18.57 -18.91 13.73
C ASP A 115 -18.25 -19.44 12.32
N ALA A 116 -17.84 -20.71 12.25
CA ALA A 116 -17.35 -21.32 11.03
C ALA A 116 -18.41 -21.62 9.96
N ASN A 117 -19.69 -21.33 10.22
CA ASN A 117 -20.77 -21.39 9.22
C ASN A 117 -21.03 -20.03 8.55
N ASP A 118 -20.49 -18.93 9.09
CA ASP A 118 -20.62 -17.59 8.52
C ASP A 118 -19.55 -17.34 7.46
N VAL A 119 -19.94 -17.41 6.18
CA VAL A 119 -19.02 -17.29 5.03
C VAL A 119 -18.15 -16.02 5.07
N PRO A 120 -18.67 -14.81 5.37
CA PRO A 120 -17.84 -13.63 5.57
C PRO A 120 -16.77 -13.82 6.67
N THR A 121 -17.13 -14.38 7.82
CA THR A 121 -16.19 -14.67 8.91
C THR A 121 -15.10 -15.66 8.46
N VAL A 122 -15.47 -16.73 7.75
CA VAL A 122 -14.52 -17.70 7.16
C VAL A 122 -13.52 -17.00 6.23
N ASN A 123 -14.00 -16.10 5.38
CA ASN A 123 -13.16 -15.34 4.45
C ASN A 123 -12.18 -14.40 5.15
N VAL A 124 -12.58 -13.74 6.25
CA VAL A 124 -11.67 -12.95 7.09
C VAL A 124 -10.58 -13.85 7.67
N LEU A 125 -10.93 -14.98 8.29
CA LEU A 125 -9.95 -15.87 8.91
C LEU A 125 -8.99 -16.48 7.87
N ILE A 126 -9.46 -16.81 6.67
CA ILE A 126 -8.60 -17.26 5.56
C ILE A 126 -7.59 -16.19 5.17
N LYS A 127 -7.97 -14.92 5.06
CA LYS A 127 -7.04 -13.81 4.74
C LYS A 127 -5.95 -13.63 5.80
N PHE A 128 -6.30 -13.65 7.08
CA PHE A 128 -5.30 -13.60 8.16
C PHE A 128 -4.41 -14.85 8.19
N LEU A 129 -4.96 -16.05 7.93
CA LEU A 129 -4.18 -17.28 7.90
C LEU A 129 -3.21 -17.33 6.71
N ARG A 130 -3.63 -16.90 5.52
CA ARG A 130 -2.80 -16.73 4.31
C ARG A 130 -1.64 -15.76 4.57
N ALA A 131 -1.91 -14.61 5.19
CA ALA A 131 -0.91 -13.59 5.49
C ALA A 131 0.18 -14.06 6.46
N ASN A 132 -0.06 -15.15 7.19
CA ASN A 132 0.88 -15.79 8.11
C ASN A 132 1.29 -17.19 7.62
N GLU A 133 1.17 -17.47 6.32
CA GLU A 133 1.64 -18.71 5.68
C GLU A 133 1.08 -20.00 6.34
N GLY A 134 -0.17 -19.96 6.82
CA GLY A 134 -0.82 -21.09 7.50
C GLY A 134 -0.52 -21.20 8.99
N ASN A 135 0.29 -20.31 9.57
CA ASN A 135 0.65 -20.31 10.99
C ASN A 135 -0.48 -19.72 11.86
N VAL A 136 -1.25 -20.61 12.49
CA VAL A 136 -2.40 -20.27 13.35
C VAL A 136 -2.04 -19.29 14.48
N LYS A 137 -0.88 -19.47 15.13
CA LYS A 137 -0.47 -18.61 16.25
C LYS A 137 -0.19 -17.18 15.78
N LEU A 138 0.53 -17.03 14.67
CA LEU A 138 0.82 -15.71 14.12
C LEU A 138 -0.45 -15.02 13.58
N ALA A 139 -1.37 -15.79 12.98
CA ALA A 139 -2.68 -15.30 12.58
C ALA A 139 -3.55 -14.85 13.77
N GLU A 140 -3.56 -15.60 14.87
CA GLU A 140 -4.19 -15.22 16.15
C GLU A 140 -3.59 -13.93 16.71
N GLU A 141 -2.27 -13.82 16.76
CA GLU A 141 -1.59 -12.60 17.21
C GLU A 141 -1.90 -11.39 16.32
N GLN A 142 -1.91 -11.55 15.00
CA GLN A 142 -2.18 -10.46 14.05
C GLN A 142 -3.65 -10.02 14.10
N LEU A 143 -4.61 -10.96 14.10
CA LEU A 143 -6.03 -10.65 14.22
C LEU A 143 -6.37 -9.96 15.55
N THR A 144 -5.75 -10.41 16.65
CA THR A 144 -5.88 -9.75 17.97
C THR A 144 -5.39 -8.30 17.91
N LYS A 145 -4.19 -8.05 17.36
CA LYS A 145 -3.64 -6.69 17.20
C LYS A 145 -4.51 -5.84 16.27
N ALA A 146 -5.03 -6.41 15.18
CA ALA A 146 -5.90 -5.72 14.23
C ALA A 146 -7.24 -5.30 14.88
N LEU A 147 -7.91 -6.19 15.61
CA LEU A 147 -9.17 -5.90 16.31
C LEU A 147 -8.98 -4.87 17.44
N GLN A 148 -7.87 -4.94 18.19
CA GLN A 148 -7.51 -3.90 19.17
C GLN A 148 -7.32 -2.54 18.50
N TRP A 149 -6.61 -2.50 17.38
CA TRP A 149 -6.40 -1.28 16.61
C TRP A 149 -7.71 -0.72 16.01
N ARG A 150 -8.60 -1.56 15.49
CA ARG A 150 -9.93 -1.15 15.00
C ARG A 150 -10.78 -0.56 16.12
N LYS A 151 -10.81 -1.19 17.30
CA LYS A 151 -11.49 -0.67 18.49
C LYS A 151 -11.00 0.72 18.91
N GLN A 152 -9.68 0.95 18.86
CA GLN A 152 -9.07 2.23 19.24
C GLN A 152 -9.25 3.33 18.19
N THR A 153 -9.19 2.97 16.90
CA THR A 153 -9.15 3.94 15.80
C THR A 153 -10.53 4.22 15.20
N ASN A 154 -11.47 3.28 15.34
CA ASN A 154 -12.78 3.28 14.68
C ASN A 154 -12.69 3.66 13.18
N PRO A 155 -11.96 2.87 12.36
CA PRO A 155 -11.55 3.29 11.04
C PRO A 155 -12.73 3.44 10.07
N THR A 156 -13.83 2.72 10.28
CA THR A 156 -15.08 2.88 9.52
C THR A 156 -15.70 4.27 9.75
N ALA A 157 -15.68 4.79 10.98
CA ALA A 157 -16.12 6.17 11.24
C ALA A 157 -15.24 7.22 10.54
N LEU A 158 -13.94 6.95 10.31
CA LEU A 158 -13.07 7.83 9.52
C LEU A 158 -13.48 7.87 8.03
N ALA A 159 -14.00 6.78 7.47
CA ALA A 159 -14.54 6.75 6.11
C ALA A 159 -15.90 7.43 6.01
N ASP A 160 -16.83 7.12 6.92
CA ASP A 160 -18.22 7.58 6.84
C ASP A 160 -18.38 9.05 7.26
N SER A 161 -17.68 9.45 8.33
CA SER A 161 -17.90 10.71 9.04
C SER A 161 -16.64 11.57 9.21
N GLY A 162 -15.45 11.02 8.94
CA GLY A 162 -14.20 11.77 8.98
C GLY A 162 -14.22 12.98 8.04
N ARG A 163 -13.63 14.08 8.48
CA ARG A 163 -13.45 15.32 7.71
C ARG A 163 -11.99 15.75 7.81
N PHE A 164 -11.37 15.96 6.66
CA PHE A 164 -9.94 16.24 6.56
C PHE A 164 -9.72 17.59 5.87
N SER A 165 -8.55 18.20 6.08
CA SER A 165 -8.26 19.51 5.51
C SER A 165 -8.19 19.45 3.98
N ALA A 166 -8.97 20.29 3.30
CA ALA A 166 -8.92 20.46 1.85
C ALA A 166 -7.57 21.03 1.39
N SER A 167 -6.98 21.96 2.14
CA SER A 167 -5.66 22.51 1.81
C SER A 167 -4.53 21.47 1.88
N LYS A 168 -4.65 20.45 2.75
CA LYS A 168 -3.70 19.33 2.86
C LYS A 168 -3.99 18.15 1.92
N PHE A 169 -5.25 17.75 1.78
CA PHE A 169 -5.60 16.43 1.22
C PHE A 169 -6.50 16.46 -0.03
N ALA A 170 -7.08 17.61 -0.41
CA ALA A 170 -7.95 17.67 -1.58
C ALA A 170 -7.22 17.24 -2.85
N GLY A 171 -7.78 16.25 -3.54
CA GLY A 171 -7.25 15.70 -4.78
C GLY A 171 -6.07 14.74 -4.64
N LEU A 172 -5.65 14.38 -3.42
CA LEU A 172 -4.55 13.42 -3.19
C LEU A 172 -5.01 11.95 -3.13
N GLY A 173 -6.31 11.69 -3.03
CA GLY A 173 -6.86 10.35 -2.81
C GLY A 173 -8.18 10.14 -3.54
N TYR A 174 -8.31 9.04 -4.27
CA TYR A 174 -9.56 8.69 -4.98
C TYR A 174 -9.86 7.19 -4.93
N LEU A 175 -11.12 6.85 -5.16
CA LEU A 175 -11.66 5.50 -5.27
C LEU A 175 -12.52 5.39 -6.54
N THR A 176 -12.26 4.36 -7.34
CA THR A 176 -13.04 4.02 -8.54
C THR A 176 -13.33 2.52 -8.56
N THR A 177 -14.55 2.15 -8.97
CA THR A 177 -14.96 0.77 -9.21
C THR A 177 -15.18 0.58 -10.70
N TYR A 178 -14.57 -0.46 -11.30
CA TYR A 178 -14.74 -0.78 -12.71
C TYR A 178 -15.30 -2.19 -12.88
N THR A 179 -16.40 -2.34 -13.61
CA THR A 179 -16.94 -3.66 -13.97
C THR A 179 -16.10 -4.28 -15.10
N GLU A 180 -15.65 -5.51 -14.88
CA GLU A 180 -14.93 -6.38 -15.81
C GLU A 180 -15.90 -7.04 -16.82
N ALA A 181 -15.36 -7.76 -17.82
CA ALA A 181 -16.17 -8.44 -18.84
C ALA A 181 -17.01 -9.62 -18.29
N ASP A 182 -16.57 -10.24 -17.19
CA ASP A 182 -17.28 -11.33 -16.49
C ASP A 182 -18.28 -10.82 -15.45
N GLY A 183 -18.44 -9.50 -15.33
CA GLY A 183 -19.31 -8.85 -14.35
C GLY A 183 -18.70 -8.65 -12.97
N LYS A 184 -17.48 -9.12 -12.70
CA LYS A 184 -16.75 -8.81 -11.45
C LYS A 184 -16.42 -7.31 -11.38
N GLU A 185 -16.20 -6.81 -10.17
CA GLU A 185 -15.79 -5.42 -9.94
C GLU A 185 -14.31 -5.33 -9.54
N THR A 186 -13.53 -4.58 -10.30
CA THR A 186 -12.17 -4.17 -9.91
C THR A 186 -12.24 -2.85 -9.15
N VAL A 187 -12.04 -2.91 -7.83
CA VAL A 187 -11.90 -1.75 -6.95
C VAL A 187 -10.48 -1.20 -7.05
N VAL A 188 -10.33 0.10 -7.31
CA VAL A 188 -9.02 0.78 -7.44
C VAL A 188 -8.96 2.01 -6.55
N THR A 189 -7.95 2.05 -5.66
CA THR A 189 -7.59 3.27 -4.93
C THR A 189 -6.46 3.99 -5.63
N TRP A 190 -6.48 5.33 -5.59
CA TRP A 190 -5.51 6.20 -6.23
C TRP A 190 -4.91 7.13 -5.18
N ASN A 191 -3.59 7.24 -5.12
CA ASN A 191 -2.87 8.17 -4.25
C ASN A 191 -1.97 9.06 -5.10
N ILE A 192 -2.38 10.31 -5.27
CA ILE A 192 -1.73 11.27 -6.18
C ILE A 192 -0.74 12.12 -5.38
N TYR A 193 0.32 11.48 -4.86
CA TYR A 193 1.34 12.20 -4.09
C TYR A 193 2.07 13.25 -4.92
N GLY A 194 2.07 13.10 -6.24
CA GLY A 194 2.53 14.14 -7.18
C GLY A 194 1.76 15.48 -7.14
N ALA A 195 0.57 15.51 -6.54
CA ALA A 195 -0.24 16.71 -6.39
C ALA A 195 -0.09 17.38 -5.00
N VAL A 196 0.83 16.90 -4.14
CA VAL A 196 1.11 17.51 -2.83
C VAL A 196 1.63 18.93 -3.02
N LYS A 197 0.87 19.92 -2.54
CA LYS A 197 1.22 21.35 -2.60
C LYS A 197 2.30 21.75 -1.59
N SER A 198 2.26 21.13 -0.41
CA SER A 198 3.19 21.39 0.70
C SER A 198 3.46 20.09 1.44
N ILE A 199 4.72 19.66 1.47
CA ILE A 199 5.13 18.42 2.13
C ILE A 199 4.97 18.56 3.65
N ASP A 200 5.31 19.72 4.22
CA ASP A 200 5.27 19.90 5.66
C ASP A 200 3.83 20.05 6.18
N ASP A 201 2.91 20.65 5.41
CA ASP A 201 1.49 20.67 5.81
C ASP A 201 0.81 19.30 5.68
N THR A 202 1.13 18.54 4.62
CA THR A 202 0.51 17.23 4.33
C THR A 202 1.05 16.12 5.23
N PHE A 203 2.35 16.14 5.57
CA PHE A 203 3.02 15.06 6.30
C PHE A 203 3.53 15.47 7.70
N GLY A 204 3.51 16.75 8.05
CA GLY A 204 3.99 17.24 9.36
C GLY A 204 3.14 16.76 10.54
N ASN A 205 1.84 16.54 10.33
CA ASN A 205 1.00 15.79 11.26
C ASN A 205 0.85 14.34 10.78
N MET A 206 1.72 13.46 11.29
CA MET A 206 1.76 12.06 10.90
C MET A 206 0.44 11.32 11.17
N ASP A 207 -0.20 11.55 12.32
CA ASP A 207 -1.39 10.80 12.70
C ASP A 207 -2.62 11.23 11.89
N GLU A 208 -2.77 12.53 11.58
CA GLU A 208 -3.80 13.04 10.66
C GLU A 208 -3.63 12.48 9.24
N PHE A 209 -2.39 12.43 8.72
CA PHE A 209 -2.10 11.78 7.44
C PHE A 209 -2.47 10.29 7.44
N VAL A 210 -2.12 9.56 8.51
CA VAL A 210 -2.43 8.13 8.63
C VAL A 210 -3.94 7.89 8.75
N GLN A 211 -4.66 8.72 9.51
CA GLN A 211 -6.13 8.68 9.58
C GLN A 211 -6.77 8.93 8.21
N TRP A 212 -6.29 9.90 7.43
CA TRP A 212 -6.75 10.14 6.06
C TRP A 212 -6.46 8.95 5.12
N ARG A 213 -5.26 8.35 5.23
CA ARG A 213 -4.91 7.13 4.47
C ARG A 213 -5.80 5.95 4.82
N VAL A 214 -6.14 5.81 6.10
CA VAL A 214 -7.06 4.78 6.62
C VAL A 214 -8.49 5.03 6.13
N ALA A 215 -8.99 6.27 6.14
CA ALA A 215 -10.30 6.61 5.60
C ALA A 215 -10.43 6.20 4.12
N LEU A 216 -9.42 6.49 3.30
CA LEU A 216 -9.41 6.09 1.89
C LEU A 216 -9.34 4.56 1.72
N MET A 217 -8.62 3.86 2.60
CA MET A 217 -8.58 2.40 2.62
C MET A 217 -9.95 1.82 2.97
N GLU A 218 -10.59 2.29 4.06
CA GLU A 218 -11.90 1.78 4.50
C GLU A 218 -13.01 2.04 3.47
N LEU A 219 -13.01 3.18 2.76
CA LEU A 219 -13.93 3.41 1.63
C LEU A 219 -13.78 2.31 0.56
N ALA A 220 -12.57 1.84 0.30
CA ALA A 220 -12.32 0.75 -0.64
C ALA A 220 -12.66 -0.62 -0.05
N VAL A 221 -12.46 -0.83 1.25
CA VAL A 221 -12.85 -2.06 1.96
C VAL A 221 -14.37 -2.24 1.97
N GLN A 222 -15.12 -1.16 2.22
CA GLN A 222 -16.58 -1.14 2.08
C GLN A 222 -17.01 -1.54 0.65
N GLU A 223 -16.31 -1.03 -0.36
CA GLU A 223 -16.58 -1.31 -1.77
C GLU A 223 -16.31 -2.78 -2.17
N LEU A 224 -15.40 -3.47 -1.48
CA LEU A 224 -15.19 -4.92 -1.64
C LEU A 224 -16.37 -5.76 -1.14
N LYS A 225 -17.34 -5.18 -0.41
CA LYS A 225 -18.61 -5.82 -0.01
C LYS A 225 -18.44 -7.18 0.70
N MET A 226 -17.34 -7.38 1.45
CA MET A 226 -16.99 -8.69 2.04
C MET A 226 -18.06 -9.25 3.00
N ALA A 227 -18.80 -8.37 3.69
CA ALA A 227 -19.95 -8.74 4.53
C ALA A 227 -21.13 -9.36 3.75
N GLN A 228 -21.14 -9.24 2.42
CA GLN A 228 -22.15 -9.79 1.51
C GLN A 228 -21.66 -11.09 0.84
N ALA A 229 -20.50 -11.63 1.25
CA ALA A 229 -19.90 -12.83 0.66
C ALA A 229 -20.81 -14.07 0.79
N THR A 230 -21.14 -14.69 -0.35
CA THR A 230 -21.95 -15.92 -0.42
C THR A 230 -21.12 -17.18 -0.69
N SER A 231 -19.84 -17.04 -1.05
CA SER A 231 -18.89 -18.13 -1.26
C SER A 231 -17.62 -17.96 -0.43
N VAL A 232 -17.03 -19.09 -0.04
CA VAL A 232 -15.74 -19.13 0.67
C VAL A 232 -14.59 -18.98 -0.34
N ILE A 233 -13.55 -18.23 0.03
CA ILE A 233 -12.31 -18.12 -0.75
C ILE A 233 -11.56 -19.46 -0.69
N GLU A 234 -11.25 -20.04 -1.85
CA GLU A 234 -10.39 -21.23 -1.92
C GLU A 234 -8.99 -20.89 -1.38
N TYR A 235 -8.45 -21.69 -0.44
CA TYR A 235 -7.28 -21.27 0.35
C TYR A 235 -6.04 -20.94 -0.49
N ASP A 236 -5.83 -21.59 -1.63
CA ASP A 236 -4.75 -21.29 -2.59
C ASP A 236 -5.25 -20.67 -3.92
N GLY A 237 -6.54 -20.33 -4.00
CA GLY A 237 -7.20 -19.83 -5.22
C GLY A 237 -7.35 -18.30 -5.31
N GLU A 238 -8.06 -17.86 -6.35
CA GLU A 238 -8.40 -16.45 -6.59
C GLU A 238 -9.18 -15.85 -5.41
N ASP A 239 -8.87 -14.60 -5.07
CA ASP A 239 -9.52 -13.86 -4.00
C ASP A 239 -10.29 -12.66 -4.59
N PRO A 240 -11.62 -12.71 -4.71
CA PRO A 240 -12.39 -11.63 -5.31
C PRO A 240 -12.48 -10.40 -4.39
N TYR A 241 -12.11 -10.53 -3.11
CA TYR A 241 -12.17 -9.45 -2.12
C TYR A 241 -10.79 -8.78 -1.99
N GLN A 242 -10.25 -8.31 -3.11
CA GLN A 242 -8.97 -7.58 -3.19
C GLN A 242 -9.07 -6.35 -4.10
N MET A 243 -8.35 -5.29 -3.72
CA MET A 243 -8.29 -4.02 -4.45
C MET A 243 -6.95 -3.82 -5.17
N VAL A 244 -6.98 -3.05 -6.25
CA VAL A 244 -5.78 -2.49 -6.87
C VAL A 244 -5.44 -1.15 -6.19
N GLN A 245 -4.16 -0.84 -6.07
CA GLN A 245 -3.68 0.44 -5.58
C GLN A 245 -2.77 1.11 -6.60
N VAL A 246 -3.05 2.36 -6.96
CA VAL A 246 -2.22 3.19 -7.83
C VAL A 246 -1.62 4.31 -7.00
N HIS A 247 -0.30 4.40 -6.95
CA HIS A 247 0.41 5.55 -6.39
C HIS A 247 1.05 6.35 -7.54
N ASP A 248 0.70 7.62 -7.67
CA ASP A 248 1.24 8.53 -8.68
C ASP A 248 2.26 9.49 -8.05
N TYR A 249 3.48 9.47 -8.59
CA TYR A 249 4.64 10.22 -8.12
C TYR A 249 5.09 11.33 -9.07
N LEU A 250 4.27 11.70 -10.06
CA LEU A 250 4.59 12.78 -11.00
C LEU A 250 5.03 14.06 -10.26
N ASN A 251 6.10 14.72 -10.71
CA ASN A 251 6.66 15.93 -10.08
C ASN A 251 7.23 15.78 -8.65
N LEU A 252 7.24 14.59 -8.02
CA LEU A 252 7.91 14.44 -6.72
C LEU A 252 9.44 14.41 -6.85
N SER A 253 10.09 15.28 -6.07
CA SER A 253 11.55 15.29 -5.97
C SER A 253 12.04 14.24 -4.97
N PHE A 254 12.61 13.15 -5.50
CA PHE A 254 13.22 12.08 -4.72
C PHE A 254 14.62 12.40 -4.17
N LEU A 255 15.21 13.54 -4.57
CA LEU A 255 16.57 13.93 -4.18
C LEU A 255 16.71 14.32 -2.69
N ARG A 256 15.59 14.63 -2.02
CA ARG A 256 15.53 14.94 -0.58
C ARG A 256 14.28 14.34 0.04
N LEU A 257 14.32 13.04 0.40
CA LEU A 257 13.22 12.44 1.17
C LEU A 257 13.10 13.12 2.54
N ASN A 258 12.04 13.89 2.73
CA ASN A 258 11.68 14.54 3.99
C ASN A 258 11.51 13.48 5.11
N PRO A 259 12.09 13.68 6.32
CA PRO A 259 11.94 12.76 7.45
C PRO A 259 10.47 12.48 7.83
N ASN A 260 9.60 13.49 7.78
CA ASN A 260 8.18 13.37 8.11
C ASN A 260 7.45 12.46 7.11
N LEU A 261 7.74 12.62 5.81
CA LEU A 261 7.26 11.72 4.75
C LEU A 261 7.70 10.27 4.98
N ARG A 262 8.95 10.04 5.39
CA ARG A 262 9.45 8.69 5.73
C ARG A 262 8.73 8.10 6.95
N ALA A 263 8.56 8.89 8.01
CA ALA A 263 7.87 8.46 9.22
C ALA A 263 6.40 8.11 8.94
N ALA A 264 5.68 8.99 8.26
CA ALA A 264 4.29 8.78 7.85
C ALA A 264 4.12 7.58 6.91
N THR A 265 5.05 7.38 5.96
CA THR A 265 5.08 6.19 5.11
C THR A 265 5.28 4.92 5.93
N LYS A 266 6.26 4.90 6.85
CA LYS A 266 6.49 3.74 7.73
C LYS A 266 5.26 3.44 8.58
N LYS A 267 4.69 4.43 9.26
CA LYS A 267 3.51 4.27 10.11
C LYS A 267 2.30 3.76 9.31
N THR A 268 2.12 4.23 8.08
CA THR A 268 1.08 3.71 7.16
C THR A 268 1.32 2.24 6.81
N ILE A 269 2.57 1.85 6.52
CA ILE A 269 2.93 0.44 6.24
C ILE A 269 2.72 -0.44 7.48
N ASP A 270 3.11 0.01 8.67
CA ASP A 270 2.91 -0.73 9.92
C ASP A 270 1.41 -0.99 10.18
N VAL A 271 0.55 0.04 10.00
CA VAL A 271 -0.92 -0.08 10.12
C VAL A 271 -1.50 -0.99 9.05
N PHE A 272 -1.15 -0.80 7.78
CA PHE A 272 -1.70 -1.62 6.68
C PHE A 272 -1.27 -3.09 6.77
N SER A 273 -0.03 -3.36 7.17
CA SER A 273 0.45 -4.74 7.38
C SER A 273 -0.20 -5.40 8.60
N THR A 274 -0.62 -4.63 9.61
CA THR A 274 -1.31 -5.18 10.79
C THR A 274 -2.79 -5.43 10.53
N ALA A 275 -3.50 -4.45 9.98
CA ALA A 275 -4.98 -4.41 9.98
C ALA A 275 -5.63 -4.64 8.60
N TYR A 276 -4.85 -4.72 7.51
CA TYR A 276 -5.36 -4.94 6.15
C TYR A 276 -4.61 -6.06 5.36
N PRO A 277 -4.24 -7.21 5.98
CA PRO A 277 -3.63 -8.33 5.26
C PRO A 277 -4.49 -8.88 4.11
N GLU A 278 -3.83 -9.34 3.04
CA GLU A 278 -4.45 -10.00 1.86
C GLU A 278 -5.64 -9.26 1.22
N LEU A 279 -5.68 -7.92 1.33
CA LEU A 279 -6.61 -7.07 0.57
C LEU A 279 -6.00 -6.45 -0.69
N LEU A 280 -4.67 -6.54 -0.87
CA LEU A 280 -3.99 -6.00 -2.05
C LEU A 280 -3.93 -7.05 -3.17
N ARG A 281 -4.52 -6.72 -4.33
CA ARG A 281 -4.37 -7.50 -5.58
C ARG A 281 -3.08 -7.12 -6.29
N GLU A 282 -3.01 -5.88 -6.79
CA GLU A 282 -1.85 -5.31 -7.47
C GLU A 282 -1.58 -3.87 -7.00
N LYS A 283 -0.31 -3.44 -7.05
CA LYS A 283 0.14 -2.11 -6.67
C LYS A 283 1.00 -1.48 -7.76
N PHE A 284 0.45 -0.48 -8.44
CA PHE A 284 1.14 0.27 -9.49
C PHE A 284 1.77 1.54 -8.92
N PHE A 285 3.03 1.79 -9.27
CA PHE A 285 3.78 2.98 -8.90
C PHE A 285 4.10 3.74 -10.19
N VAL A 286 3.29 4.75 -10.51
CA VAL A 286 3.33 5.43 -11.81
C VAL A 286 4.08 6.77 -11.74
N ASN A 287 4.62 7.18 -12.88
CA ASN A 287 5.46 8.38 -13.04
C ASN A 287 6.71 8.36 -12.13
N VAL A 288 7.24 7.16 -11.85
CA VAL A 288 8.47 6.97 -11.07
C VAL A 288 9.69 7.09 -12.00
N PRO A 289 10.68 7.95 -11.71
CA PRO A 289 11.88 8.07 -12.54
C PRO A 289 12.61 6.73 -12.69
N ALA A 290 13.00 6.36 -13.92
CA ALA A 290 13.64 5.06 -14.20
C ALA A 290 14.93 4.81 -13.38
N ILE A 291 15.63 5.89 -12.99
CA ILE A 291 16.81 5.84 -12.12
C ILE A 291 16.51 5.33 -10.69
N MET A 292 15.23 5.22 -10.28
CA MET A 292 14.82 4.77 -8.93
C MET A 292 14.63 3.24 -8.82
N GLY A 293 15.00 2.44 -9.83
CA GLY A 293 14.91 0.97 -9.77
C GLY A 293 15.63 0.33 -8.56
N TRP A 294 16.66 0.99 -8.02
CA TRP A 294 17.35 0.57 -6.80
C TRP A 294 16.47 0.64 -5.54
N MET A 295 15.49 1.56 -5.48
CA MET A 295 14.58 1.65 -4.34
C MET A 295 13.64 0.44 -4.30
N PHE A 296 13.18 -0.01 -5.47
CA PHE A 296 12.44 -1.26 -5.59
C PHE A 296 13.28 -2.47 -5.20
N ALA A 297 14.56 -2.52 -5.61
CA ALA A 297 15.49 -3.59 -5.19
C ALA A 297 15.67 -3.62 -3.66
N ALA A 298 15.81 -2.46 -3.01
CA ALA A 298 15.89 -2.36 -1.56
C ALA A 298 14.58 -2.79 -0.86
N MET A 299 13.41 -2.47 -1.44
CA MET A 299 12.13 -2.94 -0.90
C MET A 299 11.99 -4.47 -0.93
N LYS A 300 12.61 -5.17 -1.90
CA LYS A 300 12.62 -6.66 -1.94
C LYS A 300 13.34 -7.31 -0.75
N VAL A 301 14.17 -6.55 -0.02
CA VAL A 301 14.89 -7.04 1.17
C VAL A 301 14.01 -7.04 2.42
N PHE A 302 12.98 -6.17 2.47
CA PHE A 302 12.12 -5.97 3.64
C PHE A 302 10.67 -6.45 3.44
N LEU A 303 10.23 -6.64 2.19
CA LEU A 303 8.89 -7.14 1.86
C LEU A 303 8.92 -8.61 1.47
N SER A 304 7.88 -9.36 1.83
CA SER A 304 7.74 -10.76 1.44
C SER A 304 7.74 -10.93 -0.09
N LYS A 305 8.09 -12.13 -0.56
CA LYS A 305 8.06 -12.46 -1.99
C LYS A 305 6.65 -12.27 -2.59
N ASN A 306 5.60 -12.59 -1.84
CA ASN A 306 4.21 -12.42 -2.28
C ASN A 306 3.87 -10.93 -2.48
N THR A 307 4.21 -10.07 -1.53
CA THR A 307 3.99 -8.62 -1.64
C THR A 307 4.81 -8.00 -2.77
N THR A 308 6.08 -8.40 -2.92
CA THR A 308 6.97 -7.88 -3.97
C THR A 308 6.49 -8.21 -5.37
N ARG A 309 5.90 -9.39 -5.60
CA ARG A 309 5.33 -9.78 -6.90
C ARG A 309 4.18 -8.89 -7.35
N LYS A 310 3.43 -8.33 -6.40
CA LYS A 310 2.28 -7.45 -6.64
C LYS A 310 2.68 -6.00 -6.96
N PHE A 311 3.98 -5.65 -7.01
CA PHE A 311 4.44 -4.26 -7.08
C PHE A 311 5.06 -3.94 -8.44
N HIS A 312 4.43 -3.02 -9.18
CA HIS A 312 4.74 -2.73 -10.59
C HIS A 312 5.14 -1.25 -10.79
N PRO A 313 6.43 -0.96 -11.03
CA PRO A 313 6.88 0.39 -11.36
C PRO A 313 6.63 0.72 -12.83
N ILE A 314 6.04 1.88 -13.12
CA ILE A 314 5.76 2.36 -14.48
C ILE A 314 6.28 3.78 -14.65
N SER A 315 7.30 3.96 -15.50
CA SER A 315 7.99 5.26 -15.65
C SER A 315 7.13 6.37 -16.24
N ASN A 316 6.09 6.03 -17.01
CA ASN A 316 5.14 6.97 -17.59
C ASN A 316 3.72 6.48 -17.30
N GLY A 317 2.93 7.27 -16.56
CA GLY A 317 1.58 6.94 -16.14
C GLY A 317 0.63 6.62 -17.30
N ALA A 318 0.85 7.18 -18.50
CA ALA A 318 0.06 6.87 -19.70
C ALA A 318 0.18 5.41 -20.18
N ASN A 319 1.10 4.62 -19.60
CA ASN A 319 1.18 3.18 -19.85
C ASN A 319 0.33 2.33 -18.89
N LEU A 320 -0.19 2.90 -17.78
CA LEU A 320 -0.89 2.14 -16.72
C LEU A 320 -2.08 1.32 -17.26
N ALA A 321 -2.88 1.89 -18.16
CA ALA A 321 -4.05 1.20 -18.71
C ALA A 321 -3.70 -0.06 -19.54
N ARG A 322 -2.42 -0.34 -19.83
CA ARG A 322 -1.97 -1.60 -20.43
C ARG A 322 -1.99 -2.77 -19.45
N GLU A 323 -1.93 -2.50 -18.15
CA GLU A 323 -1.95 -3.49 -17.06
C GLU A 323 -3.38 -3.88 -16.64
N PHE A 324 -4.40 -3.29 -17.28
CA PHE A 324 -5.81 -3.57 -17.03
C PHE A 324 -6.44 -4.34 -18.19
N SER A 325 -7.54 -5.05 -17.92
CA SER A 325 -8.28 -5.78 -18.94
C SER A 325 -8.80 -4.85 -20.04
N PRO A 326 -9.09 -5.36 -21.26
CA PRO A 326 -9.72 -4.56 -22.31
C PRO A 326 -11.05 -3.92 -21.88
N ALA A 327 -11.78 -4.53 -20.94
CA ALA A 327 -13.05 -4.02 -20.43
C ALA A 327 -12.89 -2.84 -19.46
N VAL A 328 -11.69 -2.62 -18.91
CA VAL A 328 -11.40 -1.58 -17.92
C VAL A 328 -10.44 -0.52 -18.47
N LYS A 329 -9.48 -0.91 -19.33
CA LYS A 329 -8.47 -0.06 -19.96
C LYS A 329 -8.99 1.30 -20.42
N ASP A 330 -10.03 1.32 -21.26
CA ASP A 330 -10.53 2.56 -21.84
C ASP A 330 -11.31 3.41 -20.83
N LYS A 331 -11.82 2.81 -19.74
CA LYS A 331 -12.51 3.51 -18.64
C LYS A 331 -11.55 4.27 -17.72
N LEU A 332 -10.24 3.96 -17.73
CA LEU A 332 -9.26 4.71 -16.95
C LEU A 332 -9.14 6.17 -17.45
N PRO A 333 -8.78 7.12 -16.57
CA PRO A 333 -8.53 8.50 -16.97
C PRO A 333 -7.47 8.63 -18.06
N LYS A 334 -7.59 9.65 -18.92
CA LYS A 334 -6.61 9.94 -19.99
C LYS A 334 -5.15 10.05 -19.52
N ALA A 335 -4.92 10.59 -18.31
CA ALA A 335 -3.58 10.68 -17.71
C ALA A 335 -2.92 9.30 -17.47
N TYR A 336 -3.72 8.23 -17.42
CA TYR A 336 -3.29 6.86 -17.17
C TYR A 336 -3.38 5.95 -18.41
N GLY A 337 -3.64 6.52 -19.58
CA GLY A 337 -3.64 5.80 -20.87
C GLY A 337 -5.00 5.29 -21.35
N GLY A 338 -6.08 5.58 -20.63
CA GLY A 338 -7.46 5.32 -21.09
C GLY A 338 -8.09 6.52 -21.79
N SER A 339 -9.42 6.50 -21.94
CA SER A 339 -10.22 7.59 -22.50
C SER A 339 -11.28 8.15 -21.54
N GLY A 340 -11.36 7.60 -20.33
CA GLY A 340 -12.32 7.97 -19.30
C GLY A 340 -12.10 9.36 -18.68
N PRO A 341 -13.09 9.82 -17.87
CA PRO A 341 -13.04 11.10 -17.17
C PRO A 341 -11.85 11.21 -16.21
N ALA A 342 -11.47 12.44 -15.87
CA ALA A 342 -10.46 12.71 -14.85
C ALA A 342 -10.98 12.31 -13.46
N LEU A 343 -10.11 11.75 -12.60
CA LEU A 343 -10.48 11.28 -11.25
C LEU A 343 -11.27 12.32 -10.44
N LEU A 344 -10.83 13.59 -10.48
CA LEU A 344 -11.50 14.70 -9.79
C LEU A 344 -12.98 14.92 -10.19
N ALA A 345 -13.36 14.52 -11.41
CA ALA A 345 -14.70 14.73 -11.95
C ALA A 345 -15.64 13.53 -11.76
N SER A 346 -15.13 12.33 -11.44
CA SER A 346 -15.92 11.09 -11.47
C SER A 346 -15.62 10.07 -10.37
N ALA A 347 -14.49 10.18 -9.66
CA ALA A 347 -14.10 9.24 -8.63
C ALA A 347 -14.61 9.68 -7.25
N ARG A 348 -14.90 8.71 -6.38
CA ARG A 348 -15.17 8.99 -4.96
C ARG A 348 -13.88 9.41 -4.26
N THR A 349 -14.00 10.19 -3.20
CA THR A 349 -12.85 10.62 -2.38
C THR A 349 -13.28 10.69 -0.91
N VAL A 350 -12.30 10.80 -0.01
CA VAL A 350 -12.54 11.07 1.42
C VAL A 350 -13.07 12.50 1.56
N ALA A 351 -14.04 12.73 2.43
CA ALA A 351 -14.61 14.06 2.64
C ALA A 351 -13.56 15.07 3.15
N VAL A 352 -13.42 16.19 2.44
CA VAL A 352 -12.49 17.27 2.75
C VAL A 352 -13.20 18.61 2.88
N GLU A 353 -12.72 19.46 3.80
CA GLU A 353 -13.32 20.75 4.15
C GLU A 353 -12.21 21.81 4.33
N GLU A 354 -12.51 23.09 4.06
CA GLU A 354 -11.50 24.18 4.15
C GLU A 354 -10.99 24.42 5.59
N ASN A 355 -11.87 24.23 6.59
CA ASN A 355 -11.54 24.38 8.01
C ASN A 355 -12.22 23.24 8.82
N PRO A 356 -11.69 22.00 8.78
CA PRO A 356 -12.23 20.92 9.59
C PRO A 356 -12.00 21.23 11.08
N PRO A 357 -12.88 20.78 11.99
CA PRO A 357 -12.55 20.76 13.41
C PRO A 357 -11.29 19.90 13.63
N ALA A 358 -10.41 20.34 14.53
CA ALA A 358 -9.19 19.60 14.84
C ALA A 358 -9.53 18.15 15.25
N PRO A 359 -8.82 17.13 14.73
CA PRO A 359 -9.15 15.74 15.02
C PRO A 359 -9.07 15.48 16.52
N ALA A 360 -10.14 14.93 17.08
CA ALA A 360 -10.20 14.60 18.50
C ALA A 360 -9.17 13.51 18.81
N THR A 361 -8.13 13.86 19.58
CA THR A 361 -7.27 12.85 20.22
C THR A 361 -8.13 11.98 21.14
N PRO A 362 -7.98 10.64 21.13
CA PRO A 362 -8.65 9.78 22.09
C PRO A 362 -8.28 10.20 23.52
N ASP A 363 -9.25 10.65 24.29
CA ASP A 363 -9.02 11.12 25.65
C ASP A 363 -8.63 9.92 26.54
N ALA A 364 -7.42 9.98 27.09
CA ALA A 364 -6.91 8.96 28.00
C ALA A 364 -7.55 9.17 29.38
N GLY A 365 -8.75 8.61 29.52
CA GLY A 365 -9.58 8.48 30.73
C GLY A 365 -9.18 9.33 31.94
N LYS A 366 -9.92 10.42 32.17
CA LYS A 366 -10.09 10.97 33.52
C LYS A 366 -11.35 10.40 34.17
N GLU A 367 -11.13 9.56 35.17
CA GLU A 367 -12.18 9.17 36.12
C GLU A 367 -12.78 10.40 36.79
N ALA A 368 -14.08 10.33 37.09
CA ALA A 368 -14.79 11.38 37.78
C ALA A 368 -14.33 11.49 39.25
N ALA A 369 -13.88 12.68 39.63
CA ALA A 369 -13.82 13.10 41.03
C ALA A 369 -14.81 14.26 41.21
N ASP A 370 -15.94 13.95 41.84
CA ASP A 370 -16.93 14.91 42.29
C ASP A 370 -16.43 15.59 43.57
N GLU A 371 -16.26 16.92 43.56
CA GLU A 371 -16.36 17.71 44.79
C GLU A 371 -16.62 19.21 44.52
N THR A 372 -17.57 19.77 45.28
CA THR A 372 -18.09 21.15 45.13
C THR A 372 -17.16 22.28 45.64
N PRO A 373 -17.30 23.52 45.13
CA PRO A 373 -16.30 24.57 45.34
C PRO A 373 -16.47 25.39 46.63
N LYS A 374 -15.34 25.82 47.24
CA LYS A 374 -15.32 26.87 48.28
C LYS A 374 -14.28 27.97 48.04
N LYS A 375 -14.84 29.14 47.71
CA LYS A 375 -14.41 30.55 47.87
C LYS A 375 -13.03 30.86 48.51
N ALA A 376 -12.30 31.79 47.86
CA ALA A 376 -11.01 32.39 48.29
C ALA A 376 -11.10 33.25 49.58
N PRO A 377 -9.96 33.73 50.11
CA PRO A 377 -9.43 35.03 49.66
C PRO A 377 -7.88 35.17 49.56
N ALA A 378 -7.45 36.18 48.81
CA ALA A 378 -6.09 36.79 48.84
C ALA A 378 -6.11 38.03 49.79
N PRO A 379 -5.09 38.93 49.89
CA PRO A 379 -3.75 38.97 49.26
C PRO A 379 -2.58 39.39 50.22
N ASN A 380 -1.35 39.45 49.70
CA ASN A 380 -0.21 40.34 50.05
C ASN A 380 1.11 39.76 49.47
N ALA A 381 2.18 40.47 49.14
CA ALA A 381 2.40 41.84 48.66
C ALA A 381 3.82 41.90 48.01
N LYS A 382 4.05 42.79 47.02
CA LYS A 382 5.38 43.08 46.39
C LYS A 382 6.34 43.79 47.40
N PRO A 383 7.67 44.05 47.16
CA PRO A 383 8.28 44.45 45.85
C PRO A 383 9.78 44.09 45.54
N ALA A 384 10.18 44.29 44.26
CA ALA A 384 11.50 44.74 43.68
C ALA A 384 12.84 44.09 44.12
N LYS A 385 13.97 44.09 43.38
CA LYS A 385 14.55 44.78 42.18
C LYS A 385 15.28 43.70 41.31
N ALA A 386 15.62 43.81 40.01
CA ALA A 386 16.07 44.87 39.09
C ALA A 386 17.59 45.22 39.12
N GLY A 387 18.27 45.05 37.96
CA GLY A 387 19.68 45.41 37.65
C GLY A 387 20.70 44.25 37.78
N GLU A 388 21.75 44.13 36.95
CA GLU A 388 22.12 44.84 35.70
C GLU A 388 23.20 44.04 34.93
N GLU A 389 23.55 44.45 33.70
CA GLU A 389 24.48 43.74 32.79
C GLU A 389 25.97 43.81 33.21
N THR A 390 26.81 42.93 32.65
CA THR A 390 28.17 43.32 32.23
C THR A 390 28.79 42.31 31.25
N THR A 391 29.44 42.83 30.22
CA THR A 391 30.17 42.10 29.16
C THR A 391 31.64 41.91 29.51
N GLU A 392 32.26 40.76 29.15
CA GLU A 392 33.67 40.74 28.70
C GLU A 392 34.11 39.41 28.01
N LYS A 393 35.19 39.50 27.22
CA LYS A 393 35.87 38.47 26.38
C LYS A 393 37.30 39.04 26.10
N PRO A 394 38.32 38.35 25.53
CA PRO A 394 38.56 36.91 25.28
C PRO A 394 39.97 36.40 25.72
N THR A 395 40.26 35.08 25.60
CA THR A 395 41.54 34.46 25.13
C THR A 395 41.39 32.92 25.16
N LYS A 396 41.52 32.15 24.06
CA LYS A 396 42.70 31.68 23.28
C LYS A 396 43.51 30.53 23.91
N ALA A 397 43.39 29.33 23.33
CA ALA A 397 44.45 28.31 23.20
C ALA A 397 44.08 27.28 22.11
N ASP A 398 45.07 26.82 21.33
CA ASP A 398 44.91 25.92 20.18
C ASP A 398 44.87 24.42 20.56
N THR A 399 44.14 23.61 19.80
CA THR A 399 44.68 22.34 19.26
C THR A 399 43.90 21.91 18.01
N ALA A 400 44.54 21.13 17.14
CA ALA A 400 44.04 20.78 15.81
C ALA A 400 43.96 19.25 15.61
N VAL A 401 43.54 18.85 14.40
CA VAL A 401 43.83 17.57 13.70
C VAL A 401 42.79 16.43 13.76
N THR A 402 42.47 15.95 12.54
CA THR A 402 42.02 14.61 12.13
C THR A 402 40.53 14.21 12.14
N THR A 403 39.99 14.22 10.92
CA THR A 403 38.98 13.31 10.36
C THR A 403 39.30 11.84 10.65
N GLN A 404 38.34 11.00 11.05
CA GLN A 404 38.50 9.56 10.88
C GLN A 404 37.24 8.83 10.43
N GLU A 405 37.48 7.90 9.51
CA GLU A 405 36.53 7.08 8.76
C GLU A 405 36.19 5.78 9.52
N ALA A 406 35.35 4.92 8.94
CA ALA A 406 34.81 3.69 9.57
C ALA A 406 35.86 2.58 9.83
N PRO A 407 35.48 1.51 10.56
CA PRO A 407 35.05 0.24 9.92
C PRO A 407 33.80 -0.39 10.62
N ALA A 408 33.00 -1.31 10.06
CA ALA A 408 33.25 -2.68 9.56
C ALA A 408 33.82 -3.64 10.65
N ALA A 409 33.46 -4.92 10.78
CA ALA A 409 32.75 -5.84 9.87
C ALA A 409 32.10 -7.06 10.58
N ALA A 410 31.25 -7.79 9.82
CA ALA A 410 31.21 -9.26 9.61
C ALA A 410 30.95 -10.31 10.72
N ALA A 411 30.17 -11.34 10.34
CA ALA A 411 30.38 -12.76 10.68
C ALA A 411 29.70 -13.67 9.63
N GLU A 412 30.41 -14.72 9.20
CA GLU A 412 30.02 -15.68 8.14
C GLU A 412 29.54 -17.03 8.73
N ALA A 413 29.01 -17.93 7.90
CA ALA A 413 29.36 -19.37 7.97
C ALA A 413 28.95 -20.17 6.71
N LYS A 414 29.98 -20.60 5.95
CA LYS A 414 30.05 -21.74 5.00
C LYS A 414 29.01 -21.91 3.88
#